data_AF-A0AAW4XV87-F1
#
_entry.id   AF-A0AAW4XV87-F1
#
_cell.length_a   1.000
_cell.length_b   1.000
_cell.length_c   1.000
_cell.angle_alpha   90.00
_cell.angle_beta   90.00
_cell.angle_gamma   90.00
#
_symmetry.space_group_name_H-M   'P 1'
#
loop_
_entity.id
_entity.type
_entity.pdbx_description
1 polymer ?
#
loop_
_entity_poly.entity_id
_entity_poly.type
_entity_poly.pdbx_seq_one_letter_code
_entity_poly.pdbx_strand_id
1 'polypeptide(L)'
;MTVGLTKIVVFCALSIAVSGCGNPHADQISKAKSAVGMRLKDPESARFGEAFVVVPTEKSDTYPDLKIVCGRVNAKNSYGGYTGEIRFIVWLGKPEGASSSEVLEVEMEKRSEDNVFTQVWWGPDCSKHKQSR
;
A
#
# COMPACT_ATOMS: atom_id res chain seq x y z
N MET A 1 45.07 -43.04 35.45
CA MET A 1 43.91 -43.26 34.57
C MET A 1 43.45 -41.90 34.06
N THR A 2 43.84 -41.53 32.84
CA THR A 2 43.36 -40.30 32.16
C THR A 2 42.97 -40.68 30.74
N VAL A 3 41.68 -40.98 30.56
CA VAL A 3 40.99 -41.04 29.25
C VAL A 3 40.45 -39.62 29.07
N GLY A 4 40.69 -38.86 28.01
CA GLY A 4 40.70 -39.24 26.60
C GLY A 4 39.59 -38.44 25.91
N LEU A 5 39.95 -37.22 25.48
CA LEU A 5 39.42 -36.49 24.32
C LEU A 5 37.92 -36.67 23.95
N THR A 6 37.04 -35.84 24.52
CA THR A 6 35.70 -35.59 23.93
C THR A 6 35.77 -34.35 23.05
N LYS A 7 35.93 -34.55 21.74
CA LYS A 7 35.75 -33.50 20.72
C LYS A 7 34.26 -33.10 20.68
N ILE A 8 33.86 -32.14 21.50
CA ILE A 8 32.55 -31.50 21.34
C ILE A 8 32.72 -30.40 20.31
N VAL A 9 32.16 -30.68 19.14
CA VAL A 9 32.17 -29.84 17.95
C VAL A 9 31.56 -28.47 18.26
N VAL A 10 32.38 -27.48 17.96
CA VAL A 10 32.15 -26.04 17.88
C VAL A 10 30.95 -25.69 16.98
N PHE A 11 30.16 -24.73 17.44
CA PHE A 11 29.25 -23.84 16.69
C PHE A 11 28.00 -24.43 16.04
N CYS A 12 26.86 -24.06 16.61
CA CYS A 12 25.77 -23.50 15.79
C CYS A 12 25.06 -22.43 16.62
N ALA A 13 25.62 -21.22 16.59
CA ALA A 13 24.90 -20.00 16.91
C ALA A 13 23.73 -19.88 15.92
N LEU A 14 22.57 -20.42 16.32
CA LEU A 14 21.31 -20.26 15.60
C LEU A 14 20.64 -18.95 16.04
N SER A 15 21.38 -17.85 16.06
CA SER A 15 20.80 -16.52 16.02
C SER A 15 20.50 -16.21 14.56
N ILE A 16 19.39 -16.77 14.06
CA ILE A 16 18.76 -16.28 12.83
C ILE A 16 18.28 -14.86 13.15
N ALA A 17 19.14 -13.88 12.91
CA ALA A 17 18.73 -12.50 12.83
C ALA A 17 17.78 -12.41 11.62
N VAL A 18 16.48 -12.51 11.90
CA VAL A 18 15.43 -12.09 10.97
C VAL A 18 15.60 -10.58 10.82
N SER A 19 16.49 -10.18 9.93
CA SER A 19 16.51 -8.84 9.38
C SER A 19 15.30 -8.75 8.47
N GLY A 20 14.15 -8.43 9.07
CA GLY A 20 12.92 -8.19 8.36
C GLY A 20 13.11 -7.01 7.41
N CYS A 21 13.49 -7.28 6.16
CA CYS A 21 13.33 -6.33 5.06
C CYS A 21 11.84 -6.22 4.73
N GLY A 22 11.09 -5.57 5.62
CA GLY A 22 9.72 -5.17 5.36
C GLY A 22 9.72 -3.92 4.49
N ASN A 23 8.92 -3.89 3.42
CA ASN A 23 8.62 -2.64 2.74
C ASN A 23 7.94 -1.71 3.77
N PRO A 24 8.50 -0.52 4.07
CA PRO A 24 7.97 0.38 5.11
C PRO A 24 6.55 0.89 4.81
N HIS A 25 6.04 0.60 3.61
CA HIS A 25 4.73 1.00 3.13
C HIS A 25 3.76 -0.17 2.92
N ALA A 26 4.14 -1.39 3.29
CA ALA A 26 3.31 -2.58 3.06
C ALA A 26 1.95 -2.50 3.77
N ASP A 27 1.90 -1.99 5.02
CA ASP A 27 0.64 -1.84 5.77
C ASP A 27 -0.30 -0.84 5.08
N GLN A 28 0.21 0.34 4.72
CA GLN A 28 -0.57 1.37 4.05
C GLN A 28 -1.15 0.87 2.73
N ILE A 29 -0.33 0.20 1.91
CA ILE A 29 -0.77 -0.34 0.62
C ILE A 29 -1.82 -1.43 0.83
N SER A 30 -1.62 -2.34 1.79
CA SER A 30 -2.59 -3.41 2.11
C SER A 30 -3.94 -2.81 2.54
N LYS A 31 -3.91 -1.84 3.46
CA LYS A 31 -5.09 -1.13 3.96
C LYS A 31 -5.84 -0.40 2.84
N ALA A 32 -5.11 0.31 1.97
CA ALA A 32 -5.69 0.97 0.82
C ALA A 32 -6.34 -0.02 -0.16
N LYS A 33 -5.68 -1.13 -0.49
CA LYS A 33 -6.24 -2.18 -1.35
C LYS A 33 -7.52 -2.78 -0.76
N SER A 34 -7.54 -3.04 0.54
CA SER A 34 -8.76 -3.50 1.24
C SER A 34 -9.90 -2.48 1.12
N ALA A 35 -9.61 -1.19 1.39
CA ALA A 35 -10.59 -0.12 1.29
C ALA A 35 -11.17 0.05 -0.12
N VAL A 36 -10.30 0.00 -1.14
CA VAL A 36 -10.71 0.01 -2.55
C VAL A 36 -11.53 -1.23 -2.89
N GLY A 37 -11.11 -2.41 -2.43
CA GLY A 37 -11.81 -3.68 -2.64
C GLY A 37 -13.27 -3.62 -2.21
N MET A 38 -13.55 -3.05 -1.03
CA MET A 38 -14.91 -2.86 -0.51
C MET A 38 -15.79 -1.92 -1.37
N ARG A 39 -15.20 -1.08 -2.23
CA ARG A 39 -15.93 -0.17 -3.13
C ARG A 39 -16.20 -0.77 -4.51
N LEU A 40 -15.61 -1.93 -4.83
CA LEU A 40 -15.79 -2.60 -6.13
C LEU A 40 -17.14 -3.32 -6.20
N LYS A 41 -17.62 -3.56 -7.44
CA LYS A 41 -18.84 -4.34 -7.68
C LYS A 41 -18.67 -5.83 -7.37
N ASP A 42 -17.48 -6.36 -7.60
CA ASP A 42 -17.07 -7.73 -7.27
C ASP A 42 -15.71 -7.68 -6.56
N PRO A 43 -15.69 -7.54 -5.22
CA PRO A 43 -14.45 -7.40 -4.43
C PRO A 43 -13.48 -8.57 -4.58
N GLU A 44 -13.98 -9.81 -4.68
CA GLU A 44 -13.16 -11.02 -4.78
C GLU A 44 -12.47 -11.14 -6.15
N SER A 45 -12.99 -10.44 -7.16
CA SER A 45 -12.35 -10.37 -8.48
C SER A 45 -11.23 -9.33 -8.58
N ALA A 46 -10.96 -8.56 -7.52
CA ALA A 46 -10.03 -7.45 -7.57
C ALA A 46 -8.62 -7.90 -7.97
N ARG A 47 -8.09 -7.27 -9.02
CA ARG A 47 -6.72 -7.40 -9.48
C ARG A 47 -6.02 -6.06 -9.31
N PHE A 48 -5.18 -5.98 -8.29
CA PHE A 48 -4.41 -4.77 -8.02
C PHE A 48 -3.10 -4.76 -8.79
N GLY A 49 -2.86 -3.69 -9.53
CA GLY A 49 -1.59 -3.42 -10.19
C GLY A 49 -0.58 -2.78 -9.24
N GLU A 50 0.30 -1.95 -9.81
CA GLU A 50 1.25 -1.14 -9.05
C GLU A 50 0.52 -0.20 -8.09
N ALA A 51 1.03 -0.12 -6.86
CA ALA A 51 0.59 0.82 -5.85
C ALA A 51 1.80 1.35 -5.07
N PHE A 52 1.76 2.61 -4.69
CA PHE A 52 2.84 3.30 -3.99
C PHE A 52 2.28 4.36 -3.05
N VAL A 53 3.09 4.73 -2.06
CA VAL A 53 2.73 5.75 -1.06
C VAL A 53 3.43 7.05 -1.40
N VAL A 54 2.69 8.15 -1.33
CA VAL A 54 3.23 9.51 -1.44
C VAL A 54 2.85 10.32 -0.20
N VAL A 55 3.69 11.30 0.10
CA VAL A 55 3.35 12.34 1.08
C VAL A 55 2.64 13.45 0.30
N PRO A 56 1.42 13.85 0.71
CA PRO A 56 0.69 14.91 0.03
C PRO A 56 1.48 16.21 0.06
N THR A 57 1.35 16.99 -1.02
CA THR A 57 1.95 18.32 -1.13
C THR A 57 1.31 19.29 -0.12
N GLU A 58 0.00 19.17 0.06
CA GLU A 58 -0.75 19.92 1.07
C GLU A 58 -0.70 19.20 2.42
N LYS A 59 -0.34 19.95 3.47
CA LYS A 59 -0.29 19.43 4.83
C LYS A 59 -1.67 19.55 5.48
N SER A 60 -1.98 18.61 6.36
CA SER A 60 -3.17 18.67 7.22
C SER A 60 -2.75 18.98 8.65
N ASP A 61 -3.37 19.98 9.26
CA ASP A 61 -3.17 20.28 10.69
C ASP A 61 -3.79 19.19 11.58
N THR A 62 -4.90 18.59 11.14
CA THR A 62 -5.58 17.49 11.83
C THR A 62 -4.83 16.16 11.72
N TYR A 63 -4.18 15.93 10.57
CA TYR A 63 -3.47 14.69 10.27
C TYR A 63 -2.03 15.00 9.82
N PRO A 64 -1.10 15.27 10.76
CA PRO A 64 0.28 15.64 10.43
C PRO A 64 1.04 14.54 9.66
N ASP A 65 0.64 13.27 9.86
CA ASP A 65 1.18 12.10 9.17
C ASP A 65 0.32 11.64 7.97
N LEU A 66 -0.43 12.55 7.34
CA LEU A 66 -1.25 12.22 6.17
C LEU A 66 -0.39 11.56 5.07
N LYS A 67 -0.87 10.42 4.57
CA LYS A 67 -0.29 9.70 3.44
C LYS A 67 -1.35 9.48 2.38
N ILE A 68 -0.92 9.45 1.13
CA ILE A 68 -1.77 9.07 0.01
C ILE A 68 -1.23 7.77 -0.59
N VAL A 69 -2.10 6.78 -0.80
CA VAL A 69 -1.79 5.58 -1.58
C VAL A 69 -2.38 5.73 -2.96
N CYS A 70 -1.51 5.81 -3.95
CA CYS A 70 -1.87 5.85 -5.36
C CYS A 70 -1.71 4.45 -5.94
N GLY A 71 -2.66 4.00 -6.76
CA GLY A 71 -2.49 2.72 -7.43
C GLY A 71 -3.49 2.46 -8.54
N ARG A 72 -3.52 1.20 -8.96
CA ARG A 72 -4.35 0.70 -10.07
C ARG A 72 -5.11 -0.55 -9.67
N VAL A 73 -6.35 -0.67 -10.12
CA VAL A 73 -7.20 -1.83 -9.87
C VAL A 73 -8.05 -2.16 -11.10
N ASN A 74 -8.26 -3.44 -11.35
CA ASN A 74 -9.22 -3.95 -12.31
C ASN A 74 -10.13 -4.97 -11.61
N ALA A 75 -11.43 -4.94 -11.87
CA ALA A 75 -12.40 -5.83 -11.25
C ALA A 75 -13.54 -6.12 -12.22
N LYS A 76 -14.28 -7.20 -11.96
CA LYS A 76 -15.49 -7.53 -12.72
C LYS A 76 -16.59 -6.52 -12.43
N ASN A 77 -17.34 -6.19 -13.48
CA ASN A 77 -18.58 -5.43 -13.37
C ASN A 77 -19.77 -6.34 -13.02
N SER A 78 -20.98 -5.79 -12.95
CA SER A 78 -22.22 -6.54 -12.66
C SER A 78 -22.59 -7.59 -13.72
N TYR A 79 -21.94 -7.59 -14.88
CA TYR A 79 -22.11 -8.60 -15.94
C TYR A 79 -21.03 -9.69 -15.88
N GLY A 80 -20.14 -9.66 -14.88
CA GLY A 80 -19.09 -10.66 -14.67
C GLY A 80 -17.82 -10.48 -15.51
N GLY A 81 -17.73 -9.39 -16.28
CA GLY A 81 -16.58 -9.10 -17.16
C GLY A 81 -15.65 -8.02 -16.60
N TYR A 82 -14.35 -8.14 -16.88
CA TYR A 82 -13.37 -7.08 -16.62
C TYR A 82 -13.49 -5.99 -17.69
N THR A 83 -13.49 -4.72 -17.27
CA THR A 83 -13.71 -3.58 -18.20
C THR A 83 -12.48 -2.72 -18.43
N GLY A 84 -11.36 -3.07 -17.77
CA GLY A 84 -10.11 -2.33 -17.87
C GLY A 84 -9.65 -1.87 -16.50
N GLU A 85 -8.35 -1.61 -16.41
CA GLU A 85 -7.74 -1.08 -15.20
C GLU A 85 -8.05 0.42 -15.05
N ILE A 86 -8.41 0.80 -13.83
CA ILE A 86 -8.65 2.18 -13.43
C ILE A 86 -7.71 2.55 -12.27
N ARG A 87 -7.43 3.85 -12.12
CA ARG A 87 -6.64 4.36 -11.01
C ARG A 87 -7.48 4.50 -9.74
N PHE A 88 -6.83 4.42 -8.59
CA PHE A 88 -7.41 4.76 -7.30
C PHE A 88 -6.45 5.60 -6.47
N ILE A 89 -7.03 6.35 -5.53
CA ILE A 89 -6.31 7.09 -4.50
C ILE A 89 -6.99 6.85 -3.15
N VAL A 90 -6.18 6.63 -2.12
CA VAL A 90 -6.65 6.48 -0.74
C VAL A 90 -5.88 7.41 0.18
N TRP A 91 -6.58 8.25 0.91
CA TRP A 91 -6.00 9.09 1.97
C TRP A 91 -5.98 8.30 3.27
N LEU A 92 -4.80 8.21 3.88
CA LEU A 92 -4.57 7.58 5.16
C LEU A 92 -4.12 8.62 6.17
N GLY A 93 -4.89 8.79 7.23
CA GLY A 93 -4.58 9.69 8.34
C GLY A 93 -4.15 8.91 9.57
N LYS A 94 -3.33 9.52 10.42
CA LYS A 94 -3.07 8.99 11.76
C LYS A 94 -3.46 10.08 12.76
N PRO A 95 -4.56 9.90 13.51
CA PRO A 95 -4.91 10.80 14.60
C PRO A 95 -3.80 10.87 15.65
N GLU A 96 -3.73 11.99 16.38
CA GLU A 96 -2.82 12.13 17.51
C GLU A 96 -3.09 11.02 18.56
N GLY A 97 -2.02 10.36 19.02
CA GLY A 97 -2.12 9.26 19.98
C GLY A 97 -2.60 7.92 19.40
N ALA A 98 -3.00 7.84 18.13
CA ALA A 98 -3.34 6.57 17.49
C ALA A 98 -2.09 5.73 17.23
N SER A 99 -2.21 4.40 17.30
CA SER A 99 -1.11 3.47 17.01
C SER A 99 -0.99 3.11 15.52
N SER A 100 -2.04 3.33 14.73
CA SER A 100 -2.09 2.97 13.31
C SER A 100 -2.85 4.01 12.48
N SER A 101 -2.57 4.08 11.18
CA SER A 101 -3.31 4.93 10.24
C SER A 101 -4.68 4.35 9.92
N GLU A 102 -5.67 5.22 9.73
CA GLU A 102 -7.03 4.92 9.28
C GLU A 102 -7.27 5.43 7.86
N VAL A 103 -8.31 4.91 7.21
CA VAL A 103 -8.75 5.36 5.88
C VAL A 103 -9.65 6.58 6.05
N LEU A 104 -9.24 7.71 5.49
CA LEU A 104 -10.02 8.95 5.50
C LEU A 104 -10.92 9.05 4.28
N GLU A 105 -10.37 8.77 3.10
CA GLU A 105 -11.06 8.95 1.83
C GLU A 105 -10.58 7.94 0.79
N VAL A 106 -11.49 7.50 -0.08
CA VAL A 106 -11.21 6.55 -1.17
C VAL A 106 -11.85 7.10 -2.43
N GLU A 107 -11.02 7.43 -3.41
CA GLU A 107 -11.46 7.88 -4.72
C GLU A 107 -10.96 6.93 -5.81
N MET A 108 -11.87 6.56 -6.71
CA MET A 108 -11.59 5.68 -7.84
C MET A 108 -11.96 6.38 -9.14
N GLU A 109 -11.09 6.24 -10.13
CA GLU A 109 -11.33 6.74 -11.46
C GLU A 109 -12.55 6.05 -12.08
N LYS A 110 -13.56 6.82 -12.50
CA LYS A 110 -14.83 6.27 -13.00
C LYS A 110 -14.68 5.63 -14.39
N ARG A 111 -13.79 6.17 -15.20
CA ARG A 111 -13.47 5.69 -16.55
C ARG A 111 -11.98 5.84 -16.77
N SER A 112 -11.35 4.86 -17.40
CA SER A 112 -9.93 4.95 -17.75
C SER A 112 -9.63 6.24 -18.52
N GLU A 113 -8.57 6.94 -18.10
CA GLU A 113 -8.11 8.21 -18.67
C GLU A 113 -9.07 9.39 -18.45
N ASP A 114 -9.80 9.39 -17.33
CA ASP A 114 -10.62 10.53 -16.92
C ASP A 114 -9.71 11.75 -16.65
N ASN A 115 -9.89 12.80 -17.43
CA ASN A 115 -9.14 14.04 -17.31
C ASN A 115 -9.42 14.75 -15.98
N VAL A 116 -10.66 14.70 -15.49
CA VAL A 116 -11.03 15.31 -14.21
C VAL A 116 -10.32 14.58 -13.08
N PHE A 117 -10.35 13.24 -13.09
CA PHE A 117 -9.59 12.46 -12.11
C PHE A 117 -8.09 12.74 -12.19
N THR A 118 -7.56 12.90 -13.40
CA THR A 118 -6.15 13.23 -13.62
C THR A 118 -5.78 14.59 -13.02
N GLN A 119 -6.61 15.62 -13.20
CA GLN A 119 -6.28 16.97 -12.75
C GLN A 119 -6.53 17.16 -11.26
N VAL A 120 -7.63 16.62 -10.73
CA VAL A 120 -8.08 16.89 -9.36
C VAL A 120 -7.40 15.94 -8.37
N TRP A 121 -7.32 14.65 -8.71
CA TRP A 121 -6.94 13.62 -7.76
C TRP A 121 -5.51 13.13 -8.01
N TRP A 122 -5.19 12.73 -9.26
CA TRP A 122 -3.93 12.05 -9.56
C TRP A 122 -2.75 12.99 -9.76
N GLY A 123 -2.96 14.11 -10.44
CA GLY A 123 -1.95 15.09 -10.85
C GLY A 123 -1.18 15.73 -9.69
N PRO A 124 -1.86 16.20 -8.63
CA PRO A 124 -1.22 16.92 -7.54
C PRO A 124 -0.08 16.13 -6.86
N ASP A 125 -0.29 14.84 -6.61
CA ASP A 125 0.66 14.03 -5.84
C ASP A 125 1.11 12.73 -6.55
N CYS A 126 0.17 11.96 -7.12
CA CYS A 126 0.47 10.64 -7.68
C CYS A 126 1.28 10.69 -8.99
N SER A 127 1.16 11.74 -9.78
CA SER A 127 1.94 11.91 -11.02
C SER A 127 3.44 12.12 -10.79
N LYS A 128 3.82 12.70 -9.64
CA LYS A 128 5.23 13.06 -9.34
C LYS A 128 6.11 11.86 -9.03
N HIS A 129 5.53 10.77 -8.52
CA HIS A 129 6.26 9.53 -8.22
C HIS A 129 6.89 8.85 -9.45
N LYS A 130 6.38 9.10 -10.66
CA LYS A 130 7.00 8.60 -11.90
C LYS A 130 8.33 9.28 -12.26
N GLN A 131 8.63 10.46 -11.70
CA GLN A 131 9.82 11.24 -12.06
C GLN A 131 11.03 10.98 -11.16
N SER A 132 10.83 10.30 -10.02
CA SER A 132 11.88 10.05 -9.02
C SER A 132 12.43 8.62 -9.05
N ARG A 133 12.14 7.84 -10.10
CA ARG A 133 12.69 6.50 -10.33
C ARG A 133 13.42 6.44 -11.67
#